data_AF-A0AAV7B5T5-F1
#
_entry.id   AF-A0AAV7B5T5-F1
#
_cell.length_a   1.000
_cell.length_b   1.000
_cell.length_c   1.000
_cell.angle_alpha   90.00
_cell.angle_beta   90.00
_cell.angle_gamma   90.00
#
_symmetry.space_group_name_H-M   'P 1'
#
loop_
_entity.id
_entity.type
_entity.pdbx_description
1 polymer ?
#
loop_
_entity_poly.entity_id
_entity_poly.type
_entity_poly.pdbx_seq_one_letter_code
_entity_poly.pdbx_strand_id
1 'polypeptide(L)'
;MESDKSLLSAELNADMEEALYEQMLMKAKQEIQNRLPNLPETKQIRPQPGFCIKTRTSKNAKIFINICKSNQIPAPPDLTEQELVSILESDDPSGYRVPMSLGEPHVEVDNSGSGCTAYDIVINNTFFEKTQVNELFREFFITVAMEGLENKYEMELSRDWRMLKNRKFMGSIFDQNIRTKSKPIIQEMDTRPSHLIPSKTLISEIERFVLMYSLMQVFIIYDPILITSLTEINVCFPVHL
;
A
#
# COMPACT_ATOMS: atom_id res chain seq x y z
N MET A 1 -22.44 -1.60 -71.45
CA MET A 1 -21.31 -1.35 -70.53
C MET A 1 -21.88 -0.60 -69.34
N GLU A 2 -22.31 -1.31 -68.30
CA GLU A 2 -22.94 -0.68 -67.13
C GLU A 2 -22.66 -1.43 -65.82
N SER A 3 -21.76 -2.43 -65.86
CA SER A 3 -21.46 -3.33 -64.74
C SER A 3 -20.38 -2.82 -63.79
N ASP A 4 -19.60 -1.80 -64.16
CA ASP A 4 -18.42 -1.39 -63.37
C ASP A 4 -18.72 -0.26 -62.38
N LYS A 5 -19.88 0.42 -62.51
CA LYS A 5 -20.27 1.51 -61.61
C LYS A 5 -20.83 1.04 -60.27
N SER A 6 -21.36 -0.19 -60.20
CA SER A 6 -21.99 -0.74 -58.99
C SER A 6 -20.99 -1.34 -58.00
N LEU A 7 -19.78 -1.71 -58.46
CA LEU A 7 -18.75 -2.26 -57.58
C LEU A 7 -18.04 -1.14 -56.81
N LEU A 8 -17.71 -0.05 -57.51
CA LEU A 8 -17.04 1.11 -56.93
C LEU A 8 -17.88 1.80 -55.84
N SER A 9 -19.21 1.82 -55.99
CA SER A 9 -20.10 2.41 -54.98
C SER A 9 -20.26 1.53 -53.73
N ALA A 10 -20.17 0.21 -53.87
CA ALA A 10 -20.20 -0.70 -52.72
C ALA A 10 -18.90 -0.63 -51.90
N GLU A 11 -17.76 -0.51 -52.57
CA GLU A 11 -16.45 -0.31 -51.94
C GLU A 11 -16.36 1.05 -51.22
N LEU A 12 -16.80 2.15 -51.87
CA LEU A 12 -16.85 3.48 -51.24
C LEU A 12 -17.77 3.55 -50.02
N ASN A 13 -18.85 2.77 -50.01
CA ASN A 13 -19.77 2.70 -48.86
C ASN A 13 -19.16 1.92 -47.70
N ALA A 14 -18.43 0.84 -47.97
CA ALA A 14 -17.72 0.07 -46.94
C ALA A 14 -16.60 0.89 -46.29
N ASP A 15 -15.81 1.61 -47.09
CA ASP A 15 -14.73 2.47 -46.59
C ASP A 15 -15.27 3.62 -45.73
N MET A 16 -16.41 4.19 -46.12
CA MET A 16 -17.08 5.25 -45.37
C MET A 16 -17.72 4.74 -44.07
N GLU A 17 -18.25 3.51 -44.06
CA GLU A 17 -18.82 2.87 -42.88
C GLU A 17 -17.73 2.49 -41.88
N GLU A 18 -16.57 2.02 -42.35
CA GLU A 18 -15.39 1.77 -41.52
C GLU A 18 -14.86 3.07 -40.90
N ALA A 19 -14.74 4.15 -41.68
CA ALA A 19 -14.34 5.47 -41.17
C ALA A 19 -15.31 6.02 -40.11
N LEU A 20 -16.62 5.80 -40.29
CA LEU A 20 -17.63 6.22 -39.30
C LEU A 20 -17.51 5.41 -38.00
N TYR A 21 -17.27 4.11 -38.11
CA TYR A 21 -17.06 3.23 -36.96
C TYR A 21 -15.80 3.63 -36.17
N GLU A 22 -14.69 3.88 -36.87
CA GLU A 22 -13.46 4.41 -36.26
C GLU A 22 -13.69 5.75 -35.56
N GLN A 23 -14.45 6.65 -36.18
CA GLN A 23 -14.78 7.95 -35.59
C GLN A 23 -15.62 7.81 -34.32
N MET A 24 -16.61 6.90 -34.31
CA MET A 24 -17.40 6.59 -33.11
C MET A 24 -16.53 6.00 -31.99
N LEU A 25 -15.63 5.08 -32.34
CA LEU A 25 -14.65 4.52 -31.40
C LEU A 25 -13.73 5.58 -30.80
N MET A 26 -13.21 6.51 -31.60
CA MET A 26 -12.38 7.61 -31.12
C MET A 26 -13.14 8.52 -30.15
N LYS A 27 -14.40 8.85 -30.48
CA LYS A 27 -15.23 9.69 -29.63
C LYS A 27 -15.53 9.03 -28.28
N ALA A 28 -15.82 7.73 -28.28
CA ALA A 28 -16.01 6.95 -27.06
C ALA A 28 -14.73 6.91 -26.20
N LYS A 29 -13.56 6.71 -26.82
CA LYS A 29 -12.26 6.77 -26.12
C LYS A 29 -12.02 8.13 -25.47
N GLN A 30 -12.28 9.23 -26.19
CA GLN A 30 -12.15 10.58 -25.64
C GLN A 30 -13.12 10.85 -24.50
N GLU A 31 -14.37 10.38 -24.59
CA GLU A 31 -15.36 10.58 -23.52
C GLU A 31 -15.00 9.79 -22.26
N ILE A 32 -14.51 8.55 -22.40
CA ILE A 32 -13.98 7.75 -21.28
C ILE A 32 -12.77 8.46 -20.66
N GLN A 33 -11.85 8.97 -21.48
CA GLN A 33 -10.65 9.65 -21.01
C GLN A 33 -10.96 10.99 -20.31
N ASN A 34 -11.99 11.70 -20.74
CA ASN A 34 -12.43 12.96 -20.11
C ASN A 34 -13.24 12.72 -18.83
N ARG A 35 -13.93 11.58 -18.69
CA ARG A 35 -14.71 11.23 -17.48
C ARG A 35 -13.86 10.57 -16.39
N LEU A 36 -12.70 10.02 -16.70
CA LEU A 36 -11.78 9.46 -15.72
C LEU A 36 -10.80 10.54 -15.25
N PRO A 37 -10.94 11.12 -14.05
CA PRO A 37 -9.90 11.97 -13.49
C PRO A 37 -8.61 11.15 -13.40
N ASN A 38 -7.53 11.63 -14.06
CA ASN A 38 -6.15 11.13 -14.02
C ASN A 38 -6.01 9.80 -13.24
N LEU A 39 -6.23 8.67 -13.92
CA LEU A 39 -5.96 7.37 -13.32
C LEU A 39 -4.53 7.43 -12.76
N PRO A 40 -4.33 7.11 -11.47
CA PRO A 40 -2.98 6.99 -10.96
C PRO A 40 -2.24 5.98 -11.82
N GLU A 41 -1.12 6.40 -12.40
CA GLU A 41 -0.27 5.56 -13.23
C GLU A 41 0.18 4.37 -12.38
N THR A 42 -0.49 3.23 -12.56
CA THR A 42 -0.16 1.97 -11.93
C THR A 42 0.92 1.31 -12.77
N LYS A 43 2.04 0.98 -12.12
CA LYS A 43 3.17 0.33 -12.76
C LYS A 43 3.37 -1.03 -12.12
N GLN A 44 3.43 -2.04 -12.98
CA GLN A 44 3.78 -3.39 -12.57
C GLN A 44 5.28 -3.44 -12.30
N ILE A 45 5.64 -3.90 -11.10
CA ILE A 45 7.02 -4.01 -10.64
C ILE A 45 7.30 -5.43 -10.21
N ARG A 46 8.50 -5.90 -10.53
CA ARG A 46 9.03 -7.12 -9.95
C ARG A 46 9.95 -6.76 -8.78
N PRO A 47 9.50 -6.89 -7.53
CA PRO A 47 10.30 -6.52 -6.38
C PRO A 47 11.53 -7.43 -6.24
N GLN A 48 12.65 -6.86 -5.77
CA GLN A 48 13.85 -7.64 -5.46
C GLN A 48 13.80 -8.13 -4.01
N PRO A 49 14.01 -9.44 -3.74
CA PRO A 49 14.03 -9.94 -2.37
C PRO A 49 15.14 -9.34 -1.52
N GLY A 50 14.80 -9.01 -0.28
CA GLY A 50 15.73 -8.53 0.74
C GLY A 50 15.94 -9.56 1.83
N PHE A 51 15.08 -9.51 2.84
CA PHE A 51 15.08 -10.44 3.98
C PHE A 51 13.65 -10.85 4.34
N CYS A 52 13.51 -11.98 5.03
CA CYS A 52 12.22 -12.49 5.47
C CYS A 52 12.19 -12.55 6.99
N ILE A 53 11.12 -12.04 7.58
CA ILE A 53 10.83 -12.15 9.01
C ILE A 53 9.70 -13.14 9.23
N LYS A 54 9.78 -13.86 10.35
CA LYS A 54 8.77 -14.79 10.81
C LYS A 54 8.17 -14.25 12.10
N THR A 55 6.85 -14.20 12.16
CA THR A 55 6.09 -13.85 13.36
C THR A 55 4.87 -14.79 13.49
N ARG A 56 3.98 -14.50 14.44
CA ARG A 56 2.75 -15.21 14.70
C ARG A 56 1.60 -14.23 14.94
N THR A 57 0.38 -14.67 14.69
CA THR A 57 -0.81 -13.92 15.13
C THR A 57 -1.16 -14.22 16.58
N SER A 58 -2.08 -13.44 17.16
CA SER A 58 -2.71 -13.75 18.47
C SER A 58 -3.35 -15.15 18.52
N LYS A 59 -3.77 -15.69 17.37
CA LYS A 59 -4.29 -17.06 17.22
C LYS A 59 -3.19 -18.11 17.01
N ASN A 60 -1.93 -17.76 17.24
CA ASN A 60 -0.74 -18.60 17.07
C ASN A 60 -0.50 -19.12 15.62
N ALA A 61 -1.13 -18.49 14.62
CA ALA A 61 -0.90 -18.82 13.21
C ALA A 61 0.45 -18.27 12.74
N LYS A 62 1.21 -19.05 11.96
CA LYS A 62 2.54 -18.65 11.45
C LYS A 62 2.37 -17.64 10.32
N ILE A 63 3.03 -16.49 10.45
CA ILE A 63 3.10 -15.46 9.41
C ILE A 63 4.55 -15.22 9.01
N PHE A 64 4.77 -15.09 7.71
CA PHE A 64 6.02 -14.62 7.12
C PHE A 64 5.81 -13.26 6.48
N ILE A 65 6.77 -12.37 6.64
CA ILE A 65 6.75 -11.05 6.00
C ILE A 65 8.06 -10.93 5.21
N ASN A 66 7.93 -10.82 3.90
CA ASN A 66 9.01 -10.65 2.96
C ASN A 66 9.28 -9.16 2.77
N ILE A 67 10.44 -8.69 3.20
CA ILE A 67 10.89 -7.33 2.93
C ILE A 67 11.67 -7.33 1.63
N CYS A 68 11.10 -6.68 0.63
CA CYS A 68 11.63 -6.53 -0.71
C CYS A 68 11.98 -5.07 -1.00
N LYS A 69 12.72 -4.85 -2.08
CA LYS A 69 13.20 -3.54 -2.49
C LYS A 69 12.90 -3.22 -3.95
N SER A 70 12.65 -1.95 -4.23
CA SER A 70 12.40 -1.43 -5.58
C SER A 70 12.80 0.05 -5.67
N ASN A 71 13.39 0.46 -6.78
CA ASN A 71 13.70 1.87 -7.06
C ASN A 71 12.46 2.70 -7.42
N GLN A 72 11.31 2.05 -7.60
CA GLN A 72 10.07 2.71 -8.03
C GLN A 72 9.23 3.22 -6.85
N ILE A 73 9.57 2.82 -5.62
CA ILE A 73 8.99 3.36 -4.41
C ILE A 73 9.81 4.57 -4.00
N PRO A 74 9.19 5.72 -3.67
CA PRO A 74 9.93 6.90 -3.23
C PRO A 74 10.70 6.61 -1.94
N ALA A 75 11.91 7.15 -1.82
CA ALA A 75 12.68 7.07 -0.59
C ALA A 75 12.02 7.96 0.49
N PRO A 76 12.00 7.53 1.77
CA PRO A 76 11.67 8.44 2.86
C PRO A 76 12.72 9.55 2.99
N PRO A 77 12.42 10.63 3.72
CA PRO A 77 13.42 11.63 4.10
C PRO A 77 14.65 10.96 4.73
N ASP A 78 15.84 11.44 4.38
CA ASP A 78 17.04 10.96 5.04
C ASP A 78 17.13 11.58 6.44
N LEU A 79 17.42 10.74 7.43
CA LEU A 79 17.48 11.09 8.84
C LEU A 79 18.66 10.38 9.49
N THR A 80 19.37 11.06 10.36
CA THR A 80 20.38 10.43 11.21
C THR A 80 19.73 9.56 12.28
N GLU A 81 20.52 8.71 12.93
CA GLU A 81 20.04 7.89 14.04
C GLU A 81 19.57 8.76 15.22
N GLN A 82 20.29 9.84 15.50
CA GLN A 82 19.96 10.78 16.57
C GLN A 82 18.63 11.48 16.31
N GLU A 83 18.39 11.92 15.06
CA GLU A 83 17.13 12.54 14.68
C GLU A 83 15.96 11.55 14.77
N LEU A 84 16.16 10.29 14.39
CA LEU A 84 15.15 9.26 14.57
C LEU A 84 14.80 9.07 16.05
N VAL A 85 15.80 8.99 16.94
CA VAL A 85 15.56 8.91 18.39
C VAL A 85 14.80 10.14 18.89
N SER A 86 15.19 11.33 18.47
CA SER A 86 14.49 12.56 18.87
C SER A 86 13.02 12.59 18.41
N ILE A 87 12.70 12.01 17.25
CA ILE A 87 11.31 11.88 16.78
C ILE A 87 10.56 10.82 17.59
N LEU A 88 11.21 9.71 17.97
CA LEU A 88 10.59 8.67 18.80
C LEU A 88 10.33 9.12 20.23
N GLU A 89 11.11 10.09 20.74
CA GLU A 89 10.97 10.68 22.07
C GLU A 89 10.09 11.94 22.10
N SER A 90 9.65 12.45 20.94
CA SER A 90 8.85 13.66 20.87
C SER A 90 7.37 13.41 21.22
N ASP A 91 6.66 14.49 21.54
CA ASP A 91 5.21 14.46 21.77
C ASP A 91 4.41 14.15 20.49
N ASP A 92 5.01 14.32 19.30
CA ASP A 92 4.45 13.98 17.99
C ASP A 92 5.40 13.09 17.17
N PRO A 93 5.37 11.76 17.36
CA PRO A 93 6.21 10.83 16.62
C PRO A 93 5.80 10.66 15.15
N SER A 94 4.74 11.33 14.68
CA SER A 94 4.26 11.22 13.29
C SER A 94 5.11 11.97 12.27
N GLY A 95 6.16 12.67 12.74
CA GLY A 95 7.07 13.47 11.93
C GLY A 95 7.87 12.68 10.88
N TYR A 96 8.01 11.35 11.04
CA TYR A 96 8.69 10.49 10.06
C TYR A 96 7.79 9.43 9.47
N ARG A 97 7.68 9.40 8.13
CA ARG A 97 6.88 8.42 7.39
C ARG A 97 7.74 7.65 6.39
N VAL A 98 7.52 6.34 6.34
CA VAL A 98 8.22 5.43 5.41
C VAL A 98 7.27 4.96 4.33
N PRO A 99 7.44 5.37 3.06
CA PRO A 99 6.66 4.84 1.96
C PRO A 99 6.95 3.35 1.75
N MET A 100 5.89 2.53 1.73
CA MET A 100 5.99 1.10 1.43
C MET A 100 4.75 0.59 0.71
N SER A 101 4.91 -0.47 -0.09
CA SER A 101 3.80 -1.23 -0.69
C SER A 101 3.51 -2.44 0.17
N LEU A 102 2.25 -2.69 0.50
CA LEU A 102 1.79 -3.87 1.24
C LEU A 102 1.07 -4.82 0.26
N GLY A 103 1.73 -5.91 -0.13
CA GLY A 103 1.17 -6.92 -1.01
C GLY A 103 0.07 -7.76 -0.36
N GLU A 104 -0.76 -8.39 -1.19
CA GLU A 104 -1.82 -9.30 -0.75
C GLU A 104 -1.28 -10.55 -0.03
N PRO A 105 -2.04 -11.12 0.93
CA PRO A 105 -1.65 -12.37 1.58
C PRO A 105 -1.62 -13.50 0.56
N HIS A 106 -0.59 -14.33 0.62
CA HIS A 106 -0.52 -15.58 -0.12
C HIS A 106 -0.19 -16.77 0.79
N VAL A 107 -0.72 -17.94 0.43
CA VAL A 107 -0.60 -19.16 1.23
C VAL A 107 0.62 -19.94 0.75
N GLU A 108 1.48 -20.29 1.69
CA GLU A 108 2.74 -20.97 1.45
C GLU A 108 2.90 -22.18 2.38
N VAL A 109 3.81 -23.08 2.03
CA VAL A 109 4.13 -24.26 2.85
C VAL A 109 5.51 -24.09 3.49
N ASP A 110 5.56 -24.21 4.81
CA ASP A 110 6.83 -24.13 5.54
C ASP A 110 7.64 -25.43 5.46
N ASN A 111 8.87 -25.40 6.00
CA ASN A 111 9.75 -26.58 6.00
C ASN A 111 9.20 -27.78 6.78
N SER A 112 8.19 -27.58 7.64
CA SER A 112 7.51 -28.65 8.37
C SER A 112 6.28 -29.18 7.64
N GLY A 113 6.02 -28.73 6.41
CA GLY A 113 4.85 -29.11 5.63
C GLY A 113 3.56 -28.45 6.10
N SER A 114 3.62 -27.47 7.01
CA SER A 114 2.45 -26.76 7.52
C SER A 114 2.16 -25.54 6.65
N GLY A 115 0.87 -25.30 6.39
CA GLY A 115 0.41 -24.06 5.75
C GLY A 115 0.73 -22.83 6.61
N CYS A 116 1.15 -21.77 5.95
CA CYS A 116 1.43 -20.46 6.56
C CYS A 116 1.04 -19.34 5.60
N THR A 117 0.85 -18.13 6.13
CA THR A 117 0.55 -16.95 5.31
C THR A 117 1.81 -16.11 5.16
N ALA A 118 2.08 -15.64 3.95
CA ALA A 118 3.15 -14.72 3.64
C ALA A 118 2.60 -13.37 3.13
N TYR A 119 3.28 -12.28 3.50
CA TYR A 119 3.01 -10.93 3.04
C TYR A 119 4.27 -10.33 2.43
N ASP A 120 4.11 -9.62 1.31
CA ASP A 120 5.24 -9.02 0.61
C ASP A 120 5.21 -7.50 0.77
N ILE A 121 6.19 -6.96 1.50
CA ILE A 121 6.33 -5.53 1.72
C ILE A 121 7.49 -5.02 0.87
N VAL A 122 7.25 -4.01 0.04
CA VAL A 122 8.28 -3.43 -0.83
C VAL A 122 8.61 -2.03 -0.35
N ILE A 123 9.90 -1.73 -0.23
CA ILE A 123 10.43 -0.39 0.12
C ILE A 123 11.45 0.12 -0.91
N ASN A 124 11.81 1.39 -0.79
CA ASN A 124 12.88 1.97 -1.60
C ASN A 124 14.23 1.26 -1.37
N ASN A 125 15.04 1.08 -2.43
CA ASN A 125 16.33 0.41 -2.34
C ASN A 125 17.34 1.11 -1.41
N THR A 126 17.42 2.43 -1.43
CA THR A 126 18.36 3.20 -0.57
C THR A 126 18.00 3.07 0.91
N PHE A 127 16.70 3.15 1.22
CA PHE A 127 16.21 2.92 2.58
C PHE A 127 16.42 1.48 3.02
N PHE A 128 16.21 0.51 2.13
CA PHE A 128 16.51 -0.89 2.40
C PHE A 128 17.97 -1.08 2.81
N GLU A 129 18.92 -0.51 2.06
CA GLU A 129 20.35 -0.59 2.39
C GLU A 129 20.65 -0.02 3.77
N LYS A 130 19.99 1.09 4.15
CA LYS A 130 20.09 1.67 5.49
C LYS A 130 19.62 0.72 6.59
N THR A 131 18.50 0.02 6.39
CA THR A 131 18.02 -1.01 7.35
C THR A 131 18.93 -2.24 7.44
N GLN A 132 19.77 -2.51 6.43
CA GLN A 132 20.73 -3.60 6.51
C GLN A 132 21.93 -3.23 7.38
N VAL A 133 22.36 -1.98 7.36
CA VAL A 133 23.54 -1.49 8.09
C VAL A 133 23.18 -1.05 9.52
N ASN A 134 22.07 -0.34 9.70
CA ASN A 134 21.66 0.23 10.98
C ASN A 134 20.52 -0.59 11.61
N GLU A 135 20.79 -1.15 12.78
CA GLU A 135 19.84 -1.98 13.52
C GLU A 135 18.64 -1.17 14.05
N LEU A 136 18.82 0.06 14.52
CA LEU A 136 17.73 0.90 14.98
C LEU A 136 16.72 1.16 13.85
N PHE A 137 17.21 1.54 12.67
CA PHE A 137 16.35 1.74 11.49
C PHE A 137 15.65 0.46 11.06
N ARG A 138 16.30 -0.71 11.22
CA ARG A 138 15.70 -2.00 10.92
C ARG A 138 14.55 -2.31 11.86
N GLU A 139 14.76 -2.19 13.16
CA GLU A 139 13.72 -2.47 14.18
C GLU A 139 12.56 -1.49 14.08
N PHE A 140 12.86 -0.20 13.89
CA PHE A 140 11.86 0.83 13.62
C PHE A 140 11.01 0.46 12.40
N PHE A 141 11.65 0.15 11.27
CA PHE A 141 10.94 -0.17 10.05
C PHE A 141 10.09 -1.45 10.19
N ILE A 142 10.61 -2.50 10.81
CA ILE A 142 9.85 -3.74 11.03
C ILE A 142 8.60 -3.45 11.88
N THR A 143 8.71 -2.60 12.89
CA THR A 143 7.57 -2.19 13.72
C THR A 143 6.50 -1.49 12.88
N VAL A 144 6.88 -0.47 12.10
CA VAL A 144 5.97 0.25 11.20
C VAL A 144 5.35 -0.69 10.15
N ALA A 145 6.12 -1.64 9.63
CA ALA A 145 5.66 -2.61 8.64
C ALA A 145 4.61 -3.58 9.22
N MET A 146 4.81 -4.05 10.46
CA MET A 146 3.85 -4.90 11.16
C MET A 146 2.58 -4.13 11.47
N GLU A 147 2.67 -2.91 11.98
CA GLU A 147 1.52 -2.03 12.21
C GLU A 147 0.75 -1.74 10.91
N GLY A 148 1.46 -1.53 9.80
CA GLY A 148 0.87 -1.37 8.48
C GLY A 148 0.03 -2.58 8.06
N LEU A 149 0.51 -3.80 8.33
CA LEU A 149 -0.25 -5.03 8.05
C LEU A 149 -1.44 -5.22 9.00
N GLU A 150 -1.26 -4.94 10.29
CA GLU A 150 -2.31 -5.02 11.30
C GLU A 150 -3.50 -4.11 10.93
N ASN A 151 -3.19 -2.88 10.52
CA ASN A 151 -4.19 -1.90 10.09
C ASN A 151 -4.84 -2.27 8.74
N LYS A 152 -4.05 -2.74 7.76
CA LYS A 152 -4.57 -3.06 6.42
C LYS A 152 -5.48 -4.29 6.41
N TYR A 153 -5.17 -5.29 7.24
CA TYR A 153 -5.83 -6.59 7.22
C TYR A 153 -6.58 -6.91 8.51
N GLU A 154 -6.79 -5.92 9.38
CA GLU A 154 -7.52 -6.03 10.65
C GLU A 154 -7.07 -7.25 11.47
N MET A 155 -5.76 -7.37 11.66
CA MET A 155 -5.15 -8.49 12.38
C MET A 155 -4.23 -8.01 13.49
N GLU A 156 -3.86 -8.93 14.36
CA GLU A 156 -2.90 -8.70 15.43
C GLU A 156 -1.68 -9.61 15.25
N LEU A 157 -0.50 -9.01 15.24
CA LEU A 157 0.79 -9.67 15.10
C LEU A 157 1.55 -9.62 16.42
N SER A 158 2.13 -10.75 16.79
CA SER A 158 3.07 -10.83 17.91
C SER A 158 4.30 -9.97 17.62
N ARG A 159 4.73 -9.19 18.59
CA ARG A 159 5.99 -8.42 18.52
C ARG A 159 7.23 -9.32 18.63
N ASP A 160 7.07 -10.61 18.95
CA ASP A 160 8.12 -11.61 18.92
C ASP A 160 8.40 -12.11 17.49
N TRP A 161 9.11 -11.31 16.71
CA TRP A 161 9.53 -11.68 15.36
C TRP A 161 10.97 -12.21 15.32
N ARG A 162 11.28 -12.98 14.27
CA ARG A 162 12.62 -13.53 14.00
C ARG A 162 12.96 -13.38 12.53
N MET A 163 14.12 -12.78 12.23
CA MET A 163 14.66 -12.74 10.88
C MET A 163 15.24 -14.09 10.47
N LEU A 164 14.87 -14.57 9.28
CA LEU A 164 15.39 -15.82 8.72
C LEU A 164 16.79 -15.60 8.14
N LYS A 165 17.74 -16.47 8.49
CA LYS A 165 19.13 -16.38 8.02
C LYS A 165 19.35 -17.06 6.66
N ASN A 166 18.67 -18.17 6.43
CA ASN A 166 18.90 -19.04 5.26
C ASN A 166 17.81 -18.89 4.19
N ARG A 167 16.87 -17.95 4.37
CA ARG A 167 15.77 -17.72 3.44
C ARG A 167 15.46 -16.23 3.39
N LYS A 168 15.60 -15.63 2.21
CA LYS A 168 15.35 -14.20 1.98
C LYS A 168 13.91 -13.89 1.59
N PHE A 169 13.17 -14.90 1.14
CA PHE A 169 11.80 -14.77 0.67
C PHE A 169 11.03 -16.08 0.91
N MET A 170 9.82 -15.99 1.41
CA MET A 170 8.87 -17.10 1.53
C MET A 170 7.95 -17.10 0.31
N GLY A 171 7.96 -18.18 -0.46
CA GLY A 171 7.14 -18.34 -1.65
C GLY A 171 7.84 -17.99 -2.96
N SER A 172 7.05 -17.69 -3.98
CA SER A 172 7.52 -17.24 -5.30
C SER A 172 7.37 -15.73 -5.46
N ILE A 173 8.32 -15.10 -6.13
CA ILE A 173 8.29 -13.65 -6.38
C ILE A 173 7.28 -13.36 -7.48
N PHE A 174 6.15 -12.75 -7.12
CA PHE A 174 5.15 -12.25 -8.05
C PHE A 174 5.37 -10.77 -8.38
N ASP A 175 4.89 -10.36 -9.54
CA ASP A 175 4.84 -8.95 -9.89
C ASP A 175 3.73 -8.25 -9.09
N GLN A 176 4.01 -7.04 -8.60
CA GLN A 176 3.07 -6.21 -7.85
C GLN A 176 2.74 -4.93 -8.62
N ASN A 177 1.50 -4.48 -8.54
CA ASN A 177 1.11 -3.17 -9.06
C ASN A 177 1.34 -2.11 -7.98
N ILE A 178 2.14 -1.09 -8.30
CA ILE A 178 2.34 0.07 -7.43
C ILE A 178 1.92 1.36 -8.10
N ARG A 179 1.54 2.34 -7.28
CA ARG A 179 1.28 3.71 -7.72
C ARG A 179 2.56 4.52 -7.67
N THR A 180 2.91 5.21 -8.76
CA THR A 180 4.17 5.96 -8.88
C THR A 180 4.12 7.37 -8.29
N LYS A 181 2.92 7.92 -8.03
CA LYS A 181 2.72 9.29 -7.50
C LYS A 181 1.94 9.29 -6.19
N SER A 182 2.55 9.80 -5.12
CA SER A 182 1.83 10.16 -3.88
C SER A 182 0.78 11.24 -4.19
N LYS A 183 -0.43 11.13 -3.64
CA LYS A 183 -1.38 12.24 -3.71
C LYS A 183 -0.79 13.44 -2.94
N PRO A 184 -0.87 14.67 -3.45
CA PRO A 184 -0.52 15.85 -2.64
C PRO A 184 -1.43 15.88 -1.40
N ILE A 185 -0.83 16.07 -0.23
CA ILE A 185 -1.54 16.21 1.04
C ILE A 185 -2.04 17.64 1.13
N ILE A 186 -3.31 17.81 1.49
CA ILE A 186 -3.83 19.10 1.97
C ILE A 186 -3.47 19.15 3.45
N GLN A 187 -2.47 19.98 3.79
CA GLN A 187 -2.07 20.23 5.16
C GLN A 187 -2.82 21.47 5.65
N GLU A 188 -3.67 21.31 6.67
CA GLU A 188 -4.31 22.46 7.31
C GLU A 188 -3.25 23.26 8.07
N MET A 189 -3.13 24.56 7.75
CA MET A 189 -2.22 25.46 8.46
C MET A 189 -2.89 25.92 9.75
N ASP A 190 -2.40 25.42 10.89
CA ASP A 190 -2.81 25.94 12.19
C ASP A 190 -2.42 27.41 12.32
N THR A 191 -3.41 28.27 12.20
CA THR A 191 -3.33 29.66 12.64
C THR A 191 -4.08 29.76 13.95
N ARG A 192 -3.34 29.81 15.07
CA ARG A 192 -3.65 30.64 16.24
C ARG A 192 -2.57 30.57 17.33
N PRO A 193 -2.38 31.66 18.11
CA PRO A 193 -1.20 31.86 18.95
C PRO A 193 -1.30 31.21 20.34
N SER A 194 -0.12 30.88 20.84
CA SER A 194 0.22 30.33 22.17
C SER A 194 -0.46 31.00 23.36
N HIS A 195 -1.09 30.23 24.25
CA HIS A 195 -1.19 30.55 25.67
C HIS A 195 -0.95 29.32 26.56
N LEU A 196 -0.02 29.49 27.50
CA LEU A 196 0.47 28.55 28.52
C LEU A 196 -0.54 28.38 29.66
N ILE A 197 -0.75 27.16 30.18
CA ILE A 197 -0.83 26.86 31.63
C ILE A 197 -0.32 25.42 31.89
N PRO A 198 0.56 25.19 32.88
CA PRO A 198 1.06 23.87 33.25
C PRO A 198 0.22 23.20 34.35
N SER A 199 -0.04 21.89 34.27
CA SER A 199 -0.35 21.09 35.46
C SER A 199 0.04 19.62 35.29
N LYS A 200 0.45 19.03 36.42
CA LYS A 200 1.24 17.81 36.57
C LYS A 200 0.40 16.53 36.61
N THR A 201 1.13 15.44 36.39
CA THR A 201 1.12 14.10 37.04
C THR A 201 0.26 12.96 36.48
N LEU A 202 0.99 11.84 36.26
CA LEU A 202 0.61 10.42 36.26
C LEU A 202 -0.14 9.88 35.04
N ILE A 203 0.49 9.86 33.86
CA ILE A 203 -0.05 9.18 32.68
C ILE A 203 1.09 8.55 31.83
N SER A 204 2.14 7.94 32.40
CA SER A 204 3.21 7.32 31.57
C SER A 204 2.76 6.07 30.80
N GLU A 205 1.72 5.38 31.27
CA GLU A 205 1.17 4.19 30.58
C GLU A 205 -0.04 4.54 29.70
N ILE A 206 -0.91 5.44 30.16
CA ILE A 206 -2.06 5.87 29.37
C ILE A 206 -1.64 6.81 28.22
N GLU A 207 -0.56 7.62 28.33
CA GLU A 207 0.00 8.37 27.19
C GLU A 207 0.63 7.42 26.20
N ARG A 208 1.29 6.33 26.65
CA ARG A 208 1.81 5.31 25.75
C ARG A 208 0.68 4.61 24.98
N PHE A 209 -0.45 4.32 25.63
CA PHE A 209 -1.64 3.81 24.95
C PHE A 209 -2.26 4.86 24.01
N VAL A 210 -2.37 6.12 24.41
CA VAL A 210 -2.92 7.20 23.56
C VAL A 210 -1.99 7.52 22.37
N LEU A 211 -0.66 7.46 22.53
CA LEU A 211 0.33 7.53 21.46
C LEU A 211 0.22 6.32 20.52
N MET A 212 0.05 5.11 21.06
CA MET A 212 -0.20 3.90 20.27
C MET A 212 -1.52 4.00 19.48
N TYR A 213 -2.59 4.55 20.07
CA TYR A 213 -3.88 4.81 19.42
C TYR A 213 -3.84 6.01 18.44
N SER A 214 -2.95 6.98 18.63
CA SER A 214 -2.76 8.11 17.72
C SER A 214 -1.92 7.71 16.49
N LEU A 215 -0.93 6.83 16.68
CA LEU A 215 -0.22 6.14 15.60
C LEU A 215 -1.17 5.27 14.73
N MET A 216 -2.33 4.83 15.25
CA MET A 216 -3.32 4.06 14.48
C MET A 216 -3.93 4.83 13.28
N GLN A 217 -3.79 6.16 13.18
CA GLN A 217 -4.44 6.93 12.10
C GLN A 217 -3.51 7.41 10.98
N VAL A 218 -2.20 7.15 10.99
CA VAL A 218 -1.29 8.02 10.20
C VAL A 218 -0.35 7.31 9.19
N PHE A 219 -0.28 5.98 9.15
CA PHE A 219 0.84 5.29 8.47
C PHE A 219 0.57 4.59 7.13
N ILE A 220 -0.59 4.77 6.49
CA ILE A 220 -0.84 4.13 5.18
C ILE A 220 -1.34 5.16 4.17
N ILE A 221 -0.60 5.33 3.07
CA ILE A 221 -1.18 5.87 1.84
C ILE A 221 -2.18 4.82 1.35
N TYR A 222 -3.46 5.02 1.67
CA TYR A 222 -4.56 4.17 1.21
C TYR A 222 -4.55 4.03 -0.32
N ASP A 223 -4.62 2.79 -0.78
CA ASP A 223 -4.99 2.40 -2.14
C ASP A 223 -6.52 2.39 -2.23
N PRO A 224 -7.18 3.34 -2.94
CA PRO A 224 -8.62 3.36 -3.06
C PRO A 224 -9.03 2.53 -4.29
N ILE A 225 -9.02 1.20 -4.17
CA ILE A 225 -9.58 0.30 -5.20
C ILE A 225 -10.78 -0.52 -4.67
N LEU A 226 -11.19 -0.35 -3.41
CA LEU A 226 -12.35 -1.10 -2.87
C LEU A 226 -13.47 -0.28 -2.22
N ILE A 227 -13.68 0.97 -2.68
CA ILE A 227 -14.88 1.76 -2.29
C ILE A 227 -15.74 2.13 -3.52
N THR A 228 -15.77 1.28 -4.54
CA THR A 228 -16.72 1.46 -5.67
C THR A 228 -17.38 0.15 -6.13
N SER A 229 -17.66 -0.79 -5.21
CA SER A 229 -18.54 -1.92 -5.50
C SER A 229 -19.31 -2.47 -4.30
N LEU A 230 -19.99 -1.61 -3.55
CA LEU A 230 -21.12 -2.06 -2.71
C LEU A 230 -22.26 -1.03 -2.82
N THR A 231 -22.69 -0.77 -4.05
CA THR A 231 -24.09 -0.44 -4.30
C THR A 231 -24.86 -1.75 -4.42
N GLU A 232 -25.91 -1.86 -3.60
CA GLU A 232 -26.98 -2.87 -3.64
C GLU A 232 -26.60 -4.29 -3.20
N ILE A 233 -26.91 -4.61 -1.94
CA ILE A 233 -27.68 -5.80 -1.52
C ILE A 233 -28.20 -5.46 -0.11
N ASN A 234 -29.42 -4.93 -0.01
CA ASN A 234 -30.20 -4.98 1.23
C ASN A 234 -31.15 -6.16 1.11
N VAL A 235 -30.76 -7.25 1.77
CA VAL A 235 -31.55 -8.46 1.96
C VAL A 235 -32.67 -8.15 2.96
N CYS A 236 -33.88 -8.51 2.56
CA CYS A 236 -35.09 -8.55 3.36
C CYS A 236 -34.91 -9.56 4.51
N PHE A 237 -35.10 -9.14 5.77
CA PHE A 237 -35.18 -10.04 6.92
C PHE A 237 -36.61 -10.60 7.07
N PRO A 238 -36.82 -11.93 7.23
CA PRO A 238 -38.01 -12.44 7.88
C PRO A 238 -37.77 -12.52 9.39
N VAL A 239 -38.60 -11.80 10.15
CA VAL A 239 -38.71 -11.98 11.60
C VAL A 239 -39.75 -13.09 11.84
N HIS A 240 -39.35 -14.15 12.53
CA HIS A 240 -40.28 -15.07 13.20
C HIS A 240 -40.16 -14.87 14.70
N LEU A 241 -41.20 -14.31 15.28
CA LEU A 241 -41.81 -14.66 16.57
C LEU A 241 -43.17 -13.97 16.67
#